data_AF-A0AAE3SVY7-F1
#
_entry.id   AF-A0AAE3SVY7-F1
#
_cell.length_a   1.000
_cell.length_b   1.000
_cell.length_c   1.000
_cell.angle_alpha   90.00
_cell.angle_beta   90.00
_cell.angle_gamma   90.00
#
_symmetry.space_group_name_H-M   'P 1'
#
loop_
_entity.id
_entity.type
_entity.pdbx_description
1 polymer ?
#
loop_
_entity_poly.entity_id
_entity_poly.type
_entity_poly.pdbx_seq_one_letter_code
_entity_poly.pdbx_strand_id
1 'polypeptide(L)'
;MTIGIVSAAYVSAAILFILSLGGLSGQESAKRAVWYGILGMALAVVATVFGPGIDNGFIILLMIAAGSATGWYVAKRVQMTEMPQLVAALHSFVGLAAVFIGYNAHIEAWRVAGMDEATREALTGFAALLAHKTPVELTIMKVEIFLGVFIGAVTFTGSVIAFGKLAGKVDGQAKQLPGGHLLNAGAALFSLILLVMYFNGAGAWTLILMTLLAFFIGYHLIMGIGGADMPVVVSMLNSYSGWAAAAIGFTLGNDLLIVTGALVGSSGAILSYIMCKAMNRSFISVILGGFGGTSGPAMEIDGEQVAIDAEGVAAALNEADSVIIVPGYGMAVAQAQQSVSELTRKLRAAGKTVRFAIHPVAGRLPGHMNVLLAEAKVPYDIVLEMDEINDDFPDTDVVIVIGSNDIVNPAAEDDPNSPIAGMPVLQVWKAKQVIVSKRGQGTGYSGIENPLFYKENTRMFYGDAKKSIDSLLPLVN
;
A
#
# COMPACT_ATOMS: atom_id res chain seq x y z
N MET A 1 -28.75 -12.49 -20.55
CA MET A 1 -29.44 -11.44 -19.77
C MET A 1 -29.82 -10.28 -20.67
N THR A 2 -30.87 -9.51 -20.36
CA THR A 2 -31.18 -8.28 -21.11
C THR A 2 -30.27 -7.14 -20.65
N ILE A 3 -30.08 -6.12 -21.50
CA ILE A 3 -29.24 -4.94 -21.19
C ILE A 3 -29.69 -4.28 -19.87
N GLY A 4 -31.01 -4.12 -19.66
CA GLY A 4 -31.54 -3.54 -18.42
C GLY A 4 -31.16 -4.31 -17.15
N ILE A 5 -31.12 -5.64 -17.21
CA ILE A 5 -30.70 -6.47 -16.05
C ILE A 5 -29.20 -6.32 -15.82
N VAL A 6 -28.38 -6.25 -16.89
CA VAL A 6 -26.93 -6.01 -16.76
C VAL A 6 -26.67 -4.65 -16.10
N SER A 7 -27.34 -3.58 -16.56
CA SER A 7 -27.21 -2.24 -15.97
C SER A 7 -27.64 -2.21 -14.50
N ALA A 8 -28.76 -2.85 -14.16
CA ALA A 8 -29.22 -2.95 -12.77
C ALA A 8 -28.23 -3.71 -11.89
N ALA A 9 -27.65 -4.80 -12.41
CA ALA A 9 -26.61 -5.57 -11.72
C ALA A 9 -25.33 -4.74 -11.51
N TYR A 10 -24.93 -3.94 -12.49
CA TYR A 10 -23.78 -3.02 -12.38
C TYR A 10 -23.99 -1.94 -11.33
N VAL A 11 -25.16 -1.27 -11.33
CA VAL A 11 -25.49 -0.28 -10.28
C VAL A 11 -25.49 -0.95 -8.90
N SER A 12 -26.07 -2.15 -8.79
CA SER A 12 -26.11 -2.88 -7.53
C SER A 12 -24.71 -3.28 -7.05
N ALA A 13 -23.86 -3.76 -7.96
CA ALA A 13 -22.47 -4.09 -7.65
C ALA A 13 -21.67 -2.85 -7.21
N ALA A 14 -21.87 -1.70 -7.88
CA ALA A 14 -21.24 -0.45 -7.49
C ALA A 14 -21.64 0.00 -6.07
N ILE A 15 -22.93 -0.09 -5.73
CA ILE A 15 -23.41 0.19 -4.36
C ILE A 15 -22.76 -0.77 -3.36
N LEU A 16 -22.69 -2.07 -3.69
CA LEU A 16 -22.03 -3.06 -2.84
C LEU A 16 -20.54 -2.77 -2.63
N PHE A 17 -19.82 -2.29 -3.65
CA PHE A 17 -18.43 -1.87 -3.49
C PHE A 17 -18.28 -0.63 -2.60
N ILE A 18 -19.17 0.36 -2.73
CA ILE A 18 -19.20 1.52 -1.83
C ILE A 18 -19.46 1.09 -0.39
N LEU A 19 -20.46 0.22 -0.16
CA LEU A 19 -20.76 -0.33 1.16
C LEU A 19 -19.62 -1.20 1.70
N SER A 20 -18.88 -1.88 0.83
CA SER A 20 -17.70 -2.65 1.21
C SER A 20 -16.61 -1.71 1.72
N LEU A 21 -16.26 -0.66 0.97
CA LEU A 21 -15.22 0.29 1.40
C LEU A 21 -15.63 1.06 2.65
N GLY A 22 -16.86 1.57 2.71
CA GLY A 22 -17.37 2.28 3.89
C GLY A 22 -17.50 1.38 5.11
N GLY A 23 -17.89 0.11 4.93
CA GLY A 23 -18.00 -0.83 6.04
C GLY A 23 -16.66 -1.30 6.60
N LEU A 24 -15.57 -1.17 5.84
CA LEU A 24 -14.21 -1.50 6.29
C LEU A 24 -13.62 -0.46 7.25
N SER A 25 -14.21 0.74 7.37
CA SER A 25 -13.75 1.76 8.31
C SER A 25 -14.13 1.45 9.77
N GLY A 26 -15.09 0.54 9.99
CA GLY A 26 -15.54 0.11 11.31
C GLY A 26 -15.17 -1.34 11.58
N GLN A 27 -14.56 -1.61 12.73
CA GLN A 27 -14.10 -2.96 13.10
C GLN A 27 -15.24 -3.98 13.17
N GLU A 28 -16.37 -3.61 13.77
CA GLU A 28 -17.54 -4.49 13.90
C GLU A 28 -18.18 -4.80 12.53
N SER A 29 -18.18 -3.82 11.63
CA SER A 29 -18.75 -3.96 10.29
C SER A 29 -17.80 -4.62 9.29
N ALA A 30 -16.48 -4.67 9.56
CA ALA A 30 -15.46 -5.10 8.60
C ALA A 30 -15.74 -6.48 8.00
N LYS A 31 -16.15 -7.47 8.81
CA LYS A 31 -16.51 -8.81 8.32
C LYS A 31 -17.69 -8.80 7.34
N ARG A 32 -18.72 -8.02 7.65
CA ARG A 32 -19.90 -7.85 6.78
C ARG A 32 -19.54 -7.06 5.52
N ALA A 33 -18.65 -6.08 5.65
CA ALA A 33 -18.21 -5.24 4.55
C ALA A 33 -17.47 -6.03 3.46
N VAL A 34 -16.64 -7.00 3.86
CA VAL A 34 -15.98 -7.92 2.91
C VAL A 34 -17.01 -8.72 2.10
N TRP A 35 -18.09 -9.17 2.73
CA TRP A 35 -19.17 -9.89 2.03
C TRP A 35 -19.87 -9.02 0.96
N TYR A 36 -20.05 -7.72 1.21
CA TYR A 36 -20.55 -6.82 0.17
C TYR A 36 -19.63 -6.79 -1.04
N GLY A 37 -18.31 -6.74 -0.83
CA GLY A 37 -17.32 -6.80 -1.91
C GLY A 37 -17.38 -8.11 -2.70
N ILE A 38 -17.46 -9.25 -1.99
CA ILE A 38 -17.57 -10.58 -2.62
C ILE A 38 -18.83 -10.68 -3.47
N LEU A 39 -19.98 -10.30 -2.92
CA LEU A 39 -21.27 -10.35 -3.63
C LEU A 39 -21.29 -9.37 -4.81
N GLY A 40 -20.74 -8.16 -4.64
CA GLY A 40 -20.60 -7.17 -5.71
C GLY A 40 -19.78 -7.69 -6.87
N MET A 41 -18.61 -8.29 -6.59
CA MET A 41 -17.76 -8.88 -7.63
C MET A 41 -18.42 -10.08 -8.32
N ALA A 42 -19.05 -10.98 -7.56
CA ALA A 42 -19.77 -12.12 -8.13
C ALA A 42 -20.90 -11.65 -9.06
N LEU A 43 -21.69 -10.66 -8.63
CA LEU A 43 -22.76 -10.07 -9.41
C LEU A 43 -22.24 -9.42 -10.70
N ALA A 44 -21.16 -8.64 -10.61
CA ALA A 44 -20.52 -7.98 -11.74
C ALA A 44 -20.02 -8.97 -12.79
N VAL A 45 -19.31 -10.02 -12.36
CA VAL A 45 -18.77 -11.05 -13.24
C VAL A 45 -19.90 -11.83 -13.91
N VAL A 46 -20.90 -12.29 -13.15
CA VAL A 46 -22.05 -13.02 -13.71
C VAL A 46 -22.81 -12.15 -14.71
N ALA A 47 -23.11 -10.89 -14.36
CA ALA A 47 -23.81 -9.99 -15.26
C ALA A 47 -23.04 -9.73 -16.56
N THR A 48 -21.70 -9.63 -16.48
CA THR A 48 -20.85 -9.42 -17.65
C THR A 48 -20.75 -10.66 -18.50
N VAL A 49 -20.50 -11.85 -17.93
CA VAL A 49 -20.31 -13.11 -18.68
C VAL A 49 -21.60 -13.57 -19.36
N PHE A 50 -22.75 -13.39 -18.72
CA PHE A 50 -24.06 -13.77 -19.27
C PHE A 50 -24.80 -12.59 -19.92
N GLY A 51 -24.09 -11.48 -20.13
CA GLY A 51 -24.59 -10.29 -20.83
C GLY A 51 -24.77 -10.52 -22.33
N PRO A 52 -25.50 -9.62 -23.01
CA PRO A 52 -25.67 -9.69 -24.46
C PRO A 52 -24.36 -9.37 -25.19
N GLY A 53 -24.11 -10.03 -26.33
CA GLY A 53 -22.92 -9.81 -27.16
C GLY A 53 -21.63 -10.42 -26.60
N ILE A 54 -21.74 -11.40 -25.71
CA ILE A 54 -20.60 -12.17 -25.19
C ILE A 54 -20.49 -13.48 -25.94
N ASP A 55 -19.38 -13.63 -26.66
CA ASP A 55 -19.00 -14.87 -27.33
C ASP A 55 -17.92 -15.62 -26.54
N ASN A 56 -17.64 -16.86 -26.96
CA ASN A 56 -16.55 -17.68 -26.40
C ASN A 56 -16.65 -17.90 -24.89
N GLY A 57 -17.86 -18.04 -24.34
CA GLY A 57 -18.10 -18.21 -22.91
C GLY A 57 -17.27 -19.33 -22.26
N PHE A 58 -17.02 -20.43 -22.98
CA PHE A 58 -16.15 -21.51 -22.49
C PHE A 58 -14.71 -21.05 -22.20
N ILE A 59 -14.11 -20.27 -23.11
CA ILE A 59 -12.76 -19.73 -22.93
C ILE A 59 -12.74 -18.73 -21.77
N ILE A 60 -13.75 -17.86 -21.68
CA ILE A 60 -13.88 -16.88 -20.59
C ILE A 60 -13.94 -17.59 -19.24
N LEU A 61 -14.78 -18.63 -19.11
CA LEU A 61 -14.91 -19.40 -17.88
C LEU A 61 -13.61 -20.13 -17.51
N LEU A 62 -12.89 -20.68 -18.51
CA LEU A 62 -11.59 -21.31 -18.27
C LEU A 62 -10.55 -20.30 -17.77
N MET A 63 -10.49 -19.10 -18.36
CA MET A 63 -9.57 -18.04 -17.92
C MET A 63 -9.91 -17.53 -16.51
N ILE A 64 -11.20 -17.33 -16.20
CA ILE A 64 -11.66 -16.97 -14.86
C ILE A 64 -11.29 -18.06 -13.85
N ALA A 65 -11.53 -19.34 -14.18
CA ALA A 65 -11.19 -20.46 -13.31
C ALA A 65 -9.68 -20.54 -13.05
N ALA A 66 -8.86 -20.41 -14.09
CA ALA A 66 -7.40 -20.43 -13.96
C ALA A 66 -6.88 -19.25 -13.11
N GLY A 67 -7.36 -18.03 -13.36
CA GLY A 67 -7.00 -16.85 -12.58
C GLY A 67 -7.45 -16.95 -11.12
N SER A 68 -8.67 -17.43 -10.88
CA SER A 68 -9.22 -17.60 -9.52
C SER A 68 -8.49 -18.68 -8.74
N ALA A 69 -8.17 -19.82 -9.37
CA ALA A 69 -7.45 -20.92 -8.73
C ALA A 69 -6.02 -20.53 -8.37
N THR A 70 -5.31 -19.84 -9.28
CA THR A 70 -3.95 -19.34 -9.01
C THR A 70 -3.95 -18.27 -7.93
N GLY A 71 -4.88 -17.31 -7.98
CA GLY A 71 -5.05 -16.29 -6.95
C GLY A 71 -5.36 -16.90 -5.57
N TRP A 72 -6.28 -17.86 -5.50
CA TRP A 72 -6.61 -18.58 -4.27
C TRP A 72 -5.40 -19.34 -3.70
N TYR A 73 -4.65 -20.04 -4.55
CA TYR A 73 -3.46 -20.77 -4.15
C TYR A 73 -2.38 -19.86 -3.57
N VAL A 74 -2.11 -18.73 -4.22
CA VAL A 74 -1.13 -17.73 -3.74
C VAL A 74 -1.61 -17.12 -2.42
N ALA A 75 -2.85 -16.66 -2.35
CA ALA A 75 -3.40 -16.03 -1.14
C ALA A 75 -3.35 -16.94 0.09
N LYS A 76 -3.44 -18.27 -0.09
CA LYS A 76 -3.39 -19.24 1.01
C LYS A 76 -1.97 -19.55 1.52
N ARG A 77 -0.94 -19.21 0.75
CA ARG A 77 0.48 -19.53 1.07
C ARG A 77 1.29 -18.34 1.54
N VAL A 78 0.88 -17.12 1.20
CA VAL A 78 1.60 -15.90 1.57
C VAL A 78 1.49 -15.65 3.07
N GLN A 79 2.60 -15.30 3.71
CA GLN A 79 2.64 -14.96 5.13
C GLN A 79 2.17 -13.52 5.36
N MET A 80 1.66 -13.20 6.56
CA MET A 80 1.15 -11.85 6.86
C MET A 80 2.23 -10.76 6.73
N THR A 81 3.49 -11.10 6.98
CA THR A 81 4.65 -10.21 6.77
C THR A 81 4.99 -9.92 5.32
N GLU A 82 4.54 -10.78 4.40
CA GLU A 82 4.71 -10.67 2.95
C GLU A 82 3.49 -10.02 2.26
N MET A 83 2.48 -9.61 3.01
CA MET A 83 1.32 -8.90 2.44
C MET A 83 1.69 -7.65 1.63
N PRO A 84 2.68 -6.81 2.01
CA PRO A 84 3.03 -5.62 1.24
C PRO A 84 3.51 -5.95 -0.18
N GLN A 85 4.34 -6.99 -0.34
CA GLN A 85 4.81 -7.41 -1.65
C GLN A 85 3.69 -8.05 -2.47
N LEU A 86 2.78 -8.82 -1.85
CA LEU A 86 1.65 -9.40 -2.56
C LEU A 86 0.73 -8.32 -3.14
N VAL A 87 0.41 -7.29 -2.34
CA VAL A 87 -0.41 -6.15 -2.79
C VAL A 87 0.26 -5.43 -3.96
N ALA A 88 1.58 -5.17 -3.88
CA ALA A 88 2.34 -4.59 -4.98
C ALA A 88 2.22 -5.45 -6.25
N ALA A 89 2.37 -6.77 -6.15
CA ALA A 89 2.25 -7.69 -7.27
C ALA A 89 0.83 -7.69 -7.87
N LEU A 90 -0.22 -7.64 -7.05
CA LEU A 90 -1.61 -7.62 -7.54
C LEU A 90 -1.91 -6.38 -8.39
N HIS A 91 -1.42 -5.20 -8.00
CA HIS A 91 -1.57 -3.98 -8.80
C HIS A 91 -0.89 -4.09 -10.18
N SER A 92 0.18 -4.89 -10.30
CA SER A 92 0.82 -5.12 -11.59
C SER A 92 -0.13 -5.80 -12.58
N PHE A 93 -0.89 -6.80 -12.13
CA PHE A 93 -1.87 -7.48 -12.98
C PHE A 93 -3.01 -6.55 -13.41
N VAL A 94 -3.45 -5.65 -12.54
CA VAL A 94 -4.47 -4.63 -12.89
C VAL A 94 -3.93 -3.67 -13.96
N GLY A 95 -2.70 -3.18 -13.79
CA GLY A 95 -2.06 -2.31 -14.78
C GLY A 95 -1.90 -2.98 -16.15
N LEU A 96 -1.45 -4.25 -16.15
CA LEU A 96 -1.27 -5.01 -17.39
C LEU A 96 -2.62 -5.34 -18.06
N ALA A 97 -3.66 -5.64 -17.28
CA ALA A 97 -5.01 -5.84 -17.81
C ALA A 97 -5.52 -4.57 -18.50
N ALA A 98 -5.31 -3.38 -17.90
CA ALA A 98 -5.67 -2.11 -18.53
C ALA A 98 -4.93 -1.89 -19.86
N VAL A 99 -3.64 -2.23 -19.93
CA VAL A 99 -2.87 -2.19 -21.18
C VAL A 99 -3.52 -3.09 -22.24
N PHE A 100 -3.76 -4.37 -21.93
CA PHE A 100 -4.37 -5.31 -22.88
C PHE A 100 -5.77 -4.87 -23.33
N ILE A 101 -6.61 -4.36 -22.42
CA ILE A 101 -7.94 -3.87 -22.78
C ILE A 101 -7.83 -2.65 -23.70
N GLY A 102 -6.91 -1.72 -23.44
CA GLY A 102 -6.71 -0.55 -24.30
C GLY A 102 -6.23 -0.93 -25.71
N TYR A 103 -5.31 -1.89 -25.83
CA TYR A 103 -4.91 -2.42 -27.15
C TYR A 103 -6.04 -3.13 -27.87
N ASN A 104 -6.80 -3.97 -27.16
CA ASN A 104 -7.97 -4.63 -27.74
C ASN A 104 -8.99 -3.60 -28.23
N ALA A 105 -9.24 -2.54 -27.46
CA ALA A 105 -10.14 -1.46 -27.87
C ALA A 105 -9.64 -0.72 -29.12
N HIS A 106 -8.34 -0.46 -29.23
CA HIS A 106 -7.73 0.13 -30.43
C HIS A 106 -7.89 -0.78 -31.66
N ILE A 107 -7.54 -2.05 -31.53
CA ILE A 107 -7.62 -3.04 -32.61
C ILE A 107 -9.07 -3.20 -33.08
N GLU A 108 -10.00 -3.27 -32.14
CA GLU A 108 -11.42 -3.42 -32.42
C GLU A 108 -11.98 -2.17 -33.12
N ALA A 109 -11.62 -0.97 -32.67
CA ALA A 109 -12.02 0.27 -33.32
C ALA A 109 -11.49 0.36 -34.77
N TRP A 110 -10.25 -0.08 -35.01
CA TRP A 110 -9.69 -0.16 -36.36
C TRP A 110 -10.43 -1.18 -37.23
N ARG A 111 -10.76 -2.35 -36.67
CA ARG A 111 -11.54 -3.40 -37.35
C ARG A 111 -12.92 -2.90 -37.78
N VAL A 112 -13.66 -2.28 -36.87
CA VAL A 112 -15.01 -1.76 -37.13
C VAL A 112 -14.97 -0.63 -38.16
N ALA A 113 -13.96 0.25 -38.10
CA ALA A 113 -13.78 1.32 -39.08
C ALA A 113 -13.56 0.80 -40.52
N GLY A 114 -12.99 -0.40 -40.69
CA GLY A 114 -12.78 -1.04 -41.99
C GLY A 114 -13.98 -1.81 -42.55
N MET A 115 -15.06 -1.97 -41.78
CA MET A 115 -16.26 -2.72 -42.19
C MET A 115 -17.23 -1.86 -43.00
N ASP A 116 -17.97 -2.49 -43.91
CA ASP A 116 -19.11 -1.89 -44.60
C ASP A 116 -20.32 -1.72 -43.66
N GLU A 117 -21.28 -0.89 -44.07
CA GLU A 117 -22.43 -0.49 -43.25
C GLU A 117 -23.34 -1.69 -42.88
N ALA A 118 -23.58 -2.60 -43.81
CA ALA A 118 -24.41 -3.78 -43.56
C ALA A 118 -23.76 -4.73 -42.54
N THR A 119 -22.44 -4.92 -42.62
CA THR A 119 -21.69 -5.72 -41.63
C THR A 119 -21.68 -5.07 -40.24
N ARG A 120 -21.65 -3.73 -40.17
CA ARG A 120 -21.68 -2.99 -38.89
C ARG A 120 -22.99 -3.17 -38.12
N GLU A 121 -24.13 -3.20 -38.81
CA GLU A 121 -25.45 -3.38 -38.18
C GLU A 121 -25.59 -4.76 -37.51
N ALA A 122 -24.83 -5.76 -37.95
CA ALA A 122 -24.84 -7.10 -37.38
C ALA A 122 -23.92 -7.27 -36.16
N LEU A 123 -23.13 -6.25 -35.80
CA LEU A 123 -22.21 -6.33 -34.66
C LEU A 123 -22.97 -6.38 -33.33
N THR A 124 -22.33 -6.96 -32.31
CA THR A 124 -22.85 -6.99 -30.93
C THR A 124 -21.78 -6.56 -29.94
N GLY A 125 -22.19 -6.31 -28.68
CA GLY A 125 -21.28 -5.96 -27.60
C GLY A 125 -20.52 -4.65 -27.86
N PHE A 126 -19.23 -4.63 -27.51
CA PHE A 126 -18.39 -3.44 -27.65
C PHE A 126 -18.19 -3.00 -29.12
N ALA A 127 -18.14 -3.95 -30.06
CA ALA A 127 -18.03 -3.67 -31.48
C ALA A 127 -19.24 -2.89 -32.02
N ALA A 128 -20.45 -3.23 -31.55
CA ALA A 128 -21.66 -2.48 -31.86
C ALA A 128 -21.62 -1.06 -31.29
N LEU A 129 -21.15 -0.92 -30.05
CA LEU A 129 -21.00 0.40 -29.42
C LEU A 129 -20.06 1.29 -30.24
N LEU A 130 -18.95 0.75 -30.74
CA LEU A 130 -18.03 1.45 -31.64
C LEU A 130 -18.66 1.85 -32.97
N ALA A 131 -19.50 0.99 -33.56
CA ALA A 131 -20.17 1.26 -34.83
C ALA A 131 -21.14 2.45 -34.76
N HIS A 132 -21.72 2.71 -33.59
CA HIS A 132 -22.63 3.83 -33.36
C HIS A 132 -21.96 5.11 -32.83
N LYS A 133 -20.65 5.08 -32.53
CA LYS A 133 -19.93 6.28 -32.09
C LYS A 133 -19.76 7.26 -33.25
N THR A 134 -20.04 8.52 -32.97
CA THR A 134 -19.71 9.64 -33.85
C THR A 134 -18.19 9.79 -34.02
N PRO A 135 -17.71 10.47 -35.07
CA PRO A 135 -16.29 10.75 -35.24
C PRO A 135 -15.65 11.48 -34.04
N VAL A 136 -16.43 12.34 -33.36
CA VAL A 136 -16.00 13.05 -32.15
C VAL A 136 -15.82 12.08 -30.98
N GLU A 137 -16.79 11.19 -30.74
CA GLU A 137 -16.70 10.19 -29.68
C GLU A 137 -15.55 9.19 -29.90
N LEU A 138 -15.30 8.78 -31.15
CA LEU A 138 -14.14 7.95 -31.48
C LEU A 138 -12.82 8.66 -31.17
N THR A 139 -12.78 9.98 -31.37
CA THR A 139 -11.62 10.81 -31.09
C THR A 139 -11.38 10.96 -29.58
N ILE A 140 -12.45 11.15 -28.80
CA ILE A 140 -12.40 11.15 -27.33
C ILE A 140 -11.90 9.79 -26.82
N MET A 141 -12.45 8.70 -27.35
CA MET A 141 -12.07 7.34 -26.98
C MET A 141 -10.59 7.03 -27.26
N LYS A 142 -9.98 7.62 -28.31
CA LYS A 142 -8.52 7.50 -28.51
C LYS A 142 -7.74 8.09 -27.32
N VAL A 143 -8.18 9.23 -26.79
CA VAL A 143 -7.55 9.83 -25.60
C VAL A 143 -7.74 8.92 -24.38
N GLU A 144 -8.94 8.38 -24.18
CA GLU A 144 -9.23 7.44 -23.09
C GLU A 144 -8.35 6.18 -23.15
N ILE A 145 -8.23 5.57 -24.34
CA ILE A 145 -7.34 4.42 -24.58
C ILE A 145 -5.90 4.79 -24.26
N PHE A 146 -5.41 5.92 -24.77
CA PHE A 146 -4.03 6.33 -24.60
C PHE A 146 -3.69 6.54 -23.12
N LEU A 147 -4.55 7.25 -22.38
CA LEU A 147 -4.37 7.49 -20.95
C LEU A 147 -4.48 6.20 -20.14
N GLY A 148 -5.45 5.34 -20.44
CA GLY A 148 -5.62 4.05 -19.77
C GLY A 148 -4.40 3.15 -19.94
N VAL A 149 -3.85 3.06 -21.16
CA VAL A 149 -2.63 2.29 -21.45
C VAL A 149 -1.41 2.92 -20.78
N PHE A 150 -1.26 4.25 -20.82
CA PHE A 150 -0.15 4.95 -20.17
C PHE A 150 -0.12 4.69 -18.66
N ILE A 151 -1.24 4.94 -17.97
CA ILE A 151 -1.35 4.74 -16.51
C ILE A 151 -1.18 3.25 -16.18
N GLY A 152 -1.80 2.35 -16.95
CA GLY A 152 -1.67 0.90 -16.76
C GLY A 152 -0.23 0.40 -16.89
N ALA A 153 0.52 0.88 -17.89
CA ALA A 153 1.90 0.49 -18.13
C ALA A 153 2.87 1.02 -17.04
N VAL A 154 2.70 2.28 -16.62
CA VAL A 154 3.44 2.85 -15.47
C VAL A 154 3.15 2.03 -14.21
N THR A 155 1.88 1.70 -13.97
CA THR A 155 1.46 0.89 -12.81
C THR A 155 2.09 -0.49 -12.85
N PHE A 156 2.04 -1.17 -13.99
CA PHE A 156 2.59 -2.53 -14.14
C PHE A 156 4.06 -2.59 -13.77
N THR A 157 4.90 -1.80 -14.43
CA THR A 157 6.35 -1.83 -14.21
C THR A 157 6.73 -1.28 -12.84
N GLY A 158 6.08 -0.21 -12.38
CA GLY A 158 6.30 0.33 -11.04
C GLY A 158 5.99 -0.70 -9.96
N SER A 159 4.87 -1.41 -10.09
CA SER A 159 4.46 -2.48 -9.18
C SER A 159 5.41 -3.67 -9.16
N VAL A 160 5.94 -4.07 -10.33
CA VAL A 160 6.93 -5.16 -10.43
C VAL A 160 8.21 -4.80 -9.67
N ILE A 161 8.69 -3.56 -9.81
CA ILE A 161 9.88 -3.09 -9.08
C ILE A 161 9.59 -2.94 -7.58
N ALA A 162 8.44 -2.39 -7.20
CA ALA A 162 8.03 -2.28 -5.79
C ALA A 162 7.95 -3.68 -5.13
N PHE A 163 7.34 -4.65 -5.81
CA PHE A 163 7.34 -6.06 -5.40
C PHE A 163 8.77 -6.58 -5.22
N GLY A 164 9.64 -6.38 -6.22
CA GLY A 164 11.02 -6.83 -6.18
C GLY A 164 11.81 -6.26 -5.00
N LYS A 165 11.62 -4.97 -4.68
CA LYS A 165 12.26 -4.29 -3.55
C LYS A 165 11.75 -4.81 -2.21
N LEU A 166 10.43 -4.95 -2.07
CA LEU A 166 9.83 -5.46 -0.82
C LEU A 166 10.20 -6.93 -0.55
N ALA A 167 10.35 -7.73 -1.62
CA ALA A 167 10.78 -9.11 -1.56
C ALA A 167 12.30 -9.31 -1.42
N GLY A 168 13.09 -8.24 -1.39
CA GLY A 168 14.56 -8.31 -1.35
C GLY A 168 15.20 -8.91 -2.61
N LYS A 169 14.46 -9.03 -3.71
CA LYS A 169 14.96 -9.48 -5.03
C LYS A 169 15.61 -8.36 -5.83
N VAL A 170 15.25 -7.12 -5.53
CA VAL A 170 15.84 -5.89 -6.06
C VAL A 170 16.40 -5.10 -4.88
N ASP A 171 17.53 -4.45 -5.08
CA ASP A 171 18.15 -3.60 -4.06
C ASP A 171 17.18 -2.51 -3.57
N GLY A 172 17.07 -2.37 -2.25
CA GLY A 172 16.22 -1.38 -1.60
C GLY A 172 16.78 0.04 -1.66
N GLN A 173 18.04 0.23 -2.07
CA GLN A 173 18.61 1.58 -2.21
C GLN A 173 17.98 2.34 -3.39
N ALA A 174 17.85 3.65 -3.24
CA ALA A 174 17.44 4.55 -4.31
C ALA A 174 18.53 4.61 -5.38
N LYS A 175 18.20 4.22 -6.61
CA LYS A 175 19.13 4.23 -7.76
C LYS A 175 18.47 4.93 -8.94
N GLN A 176 19.10 6.00 -9.41
CA GLN A 176 18.67 6.72 -10.62
C GLN A 176 19.73 6.56 -11.71
N LEU A 177 19.29 6.53 -12.97
CA LEU A 177 20.20 6.57 -14.11
C LEU A 177 20.81 7.98 -14.25
N PRO A 178 21.98 8.11 -14.92
CA PRO A 178 22.53 9.42 -15.25
C PRO A 178 21.51 10.28 -16.01
N GLY A 179 21.14 11.43 -15.43
CA GLY A 179 20.05 12.29 -15.91
C GLY A 179 18.79 12.31 -15.03
N GLY A 180 18.64 11.35 -14.11
CA GLY A 180 17.63 11.36 -13.05
C GLY A 180 16.23 11.73 -13.53
N HIS A 181 15.57 12.67 -12.84
CA HIS A 181 14.21 13.11 -13.18
C HIS A 181 14.05 13.67 -14.61
N LEU A 182 15.13 14.17 -15.23
CA LEU A 182 15.06 14.69 -16.60
C LEU A 182 14.69 13.59 -17.60
N LEU A 183 15.13 12.35 -17.37
CA LEU A 183 14.76 11.21 -18.22
C LEU A 183 13.26 10.91 -18.13
N ASN A 184 12.69 10.96 -16.92
CA ASN A 184 11.27 10.76 -16.70
C ASN A 184 10.44 11.90 -17.33
N ALA A 185 10.86 13.14 -17.12
CA ALA A 185 10.22 14.31 -17.69
C ALA A 185 10.27 14.30 -19.22
N GLY A 186 11.41 13.93 -19.80
CA GLY A 186 11.58 13.77 -21.24
C GLY A 186 10.69 12.66 -21.82
N ALA A 187 10.63 11.50 -21.16
CA ALA A 187 9.75 10.40 -21.58
C ALA A 187 8.27 10.78 -21.49
N ALA A 188 7.87 11.52 -20.45
CA ALA A 188 6.49 12.01 -20.29
C ALA A 188 6.14 13.06 -21.34
N LEU A 189 7.02 14.03 -21.61
CA LEU A 189 6.83 15.03 -22.66
C LEU A 189 6.76 14.36 -24.04
N PHE A 190 7.61 13.39 -24.32
CA PHE A 190 7.56 12.65 -25.57
C PHE A 190 6.28 11.82 -25.69
N SER A 191 5.81 11.23 -24.60
CA SER A 191 4.48 10.58 -24.54
C SER A 191 3.35 11.57 -24.86
N LEU A 192 3.42 12.82 -24.41
CA LEU A 192 2.43 13.85 -24.76
C LEU A 192 2.45 14.18 -26.26
N ILE A 193 3.63 14.25 -26.89
CA ILE A 193 3.74 14.43 -28.35
C ILE A 193 3.11 13.23 -29.06
N LEU A 194 3.37 12.00 -28.61
CA LEU A 194 2.76 10.79 -29.17
C LEU A 194 1.25 10.76 -29.00
N LEU A 195 0.69 11.32 -27.91
CA LEU A 195 -0.76 11.48 -27.75
C LEU A 195 -1.33 12.34 -28.87
N VAL A 196 -0.73 13.50 -29.13
CA VAL A 196 -1.17 14.40 -30.20
C VAL A 196 -1.08 13.70 -31.55
N MET A 197 -0.01 12.95 -31.81
CA MET A 197 0.14 12.18 -33.06
C MET A 197 -0.91 11.07 -33.18
N TYR A 198 -1.16 10.31 -32.10
CA TYR A 198 -2.15 9.23 -32.05
C TYR A 198 -3.56 9.75 -32.28
N PHE A 199 -3.89 10.85 -31.60
CA PHE A 199 -5.15 11.59 -31.75
C PHE A 199 -5.38 11.99 -33.21
N ASN A 200 -4.35 12.54 -33.87
CA ASN A 200 -4.37 12.93 -35.28
C ASN A 200 -4.27 11.75 -36.28
N GLY A 201 -4.25 10.50 -35.80
CA GLY A 201 -4.31 9.32 -36.67
C GLY A 201 -2.97 8.83 -37.21
N ALA A 202 -1.84 9.17 -36.57
CA ALA A 202 -0.52 8.69 -36.97
C ALA A 202 -0.36 7.15 -36.92
N GLY A 203 -1.27 6.43 -36.25
CA GLY A 203 -1.38 4.97 -36.25
C GLY A 203 -0.93 4.30 -34.95
N ALA A 204 -1.06 2.97 -34.91
CA ALA A 204 -0.85 2.15 -33.70
C ALA A 204 0.57 2.24 -33.12
N TRP A 205 1.58 2.56 -33.93
CA TRP A 205 2.96 2.66 -33.48
C TRP A 205 3.16 3.73 -32.40
N THR A 206 2.35 4.80 -32.41
CA THR A 206 2.39 5.84 -31.38
C THR A 206 1.96 5.32 -30.02
N LEU A 207 0.95 4.46 -29.98
CA LEU A 207 0.49 3.77 -28.78
C LEU A 207 1.55 2.78 -28.27
N ILE A 208 2.17 2.02 -29.18
CA ILE A 208 3.27 1.08 -28.87
C ILE A 208 4.46 1.81 -28.27
N LEU A 209 4.93 2.87 -28.93
CA LEU A 209 6.08 3.62 -28.46
C LEU A 209 5.78 4.30 -27.12
N MET A 210 4.59 4.88 -26.95
CA MET A 210 4.18 5.40 -25.64
C MET A 210 4.18 4.30 -24.57
N THR A 211 3.66 3.11 -24.88
CA THR A 211 3.62 2.01 -23.90
C THR A 211 5.02 1.64 -23.41
N LEU A 212 6.01 1.61 -24.33
CA LEU A 212 7.41 1.36 -23.98
C LEU A 212 7.99 2.48 -23.10
N LEU A 213 7.67 3.75 -23.38
CA LEU A 213 8.06 4.87 -22.56
C LEU A 213 7.41 4.82 -21.16
N ALA A 214 6.13 4.45 -21.10
CA ALA A 214 5.39 4.28 -19.86
C ALA A 214 5.96 3.16 -18.99
N PHE A 215 6.36 2.03 -19.60
CA PHE A 215 7.12 0.97 -18.92
C PHE A 215 8.46 1.47 -18.38
N PHE A 216 9.18 2.28 -19.16
CA PHE A 216 10.41 2.90 -18.70
C PHE A 216 10.17 3.85 -17.52
N ILE A 217 9.15 4.71 -17.59
CA ILE A 217 8.79 5.65 -16.53
C ILE A 217 8.47 4.90 -15.24
N GLY A 218 7.61 3.87 -15.30
CA GLY A 218 7.24 3.11 -14.11
C GLY A 218 8.45 2.41 -13.48
N TYR A 219 9.30 1.78 -14.29
CA TYR A 219 10.57 1.22 -13.82
C TYR A 219 11.47 2.28 -13.17
N HIS A 220 11.78 3.36 -13.90
CA HIS A 220 12.81 4.31 -13.52
C HIS A 220 12.39 5.17 -12.31
N LEU A 221 11.11 5.54 -12.22
CA LEU A 221 10.57 6.28 -11.08
C LEU A 221 10.66 5.45 -9.79
N ILE A 222 10.21 4.20 -9.79
CA ILE A 222 10.25 3.36 -8.58
C ILE A 222 11.68 2.93 -8.22
N MET A 223 12.56 2.74 -9.22
CA MET A 223 13.98 2.50 -8.96
C MET A 223 14.63 3.64 -8.17
N GLY A 224 14.24 4.88 -8.46
CA GLY A 224 14.72 6.08 -7.75
C GLY A 224 14.20 6.26 -6.32
N ILE A 225 13.28 5.42 -5.84
CA ILE A 225 12.69 5.54 -4.50
C ILE A 225 13.27 4.47 -3.56
N GLY A 226 13.62 4.85 -2.33
CA GLY A 226 14.17 3.91 -1.34
C GLY A 226 13.14 2.90 -0.82
N GLY A 227 13.62 1.74 -0.36
CA GLY A 227 12.82 0.64 0.21
C GLY A 227 11.90 1.07 1.36
N ALA A 228 12.36 2.08 2.11
CA ALA A 228 11.61 2.80 3.14
C ALA A 228 10.24 3.33 2.74
N ASP A 229 10.23 3.96 1.57
CA ASP A 229 9.09 4.70 1.03
C ASP A 229 8.19 3.81 0.17
N MET A 230 8.57 2.53 0.01
CA MET A 230 7.78 1.56 -0.74
C MET A 230 6.32 1.44 -0.27
N PRO A 231 5.97 1.55 1.02
CA PRO A 231 4.57 1.52 1.44
C PRO A 231 3.74 2.63 0.79
N VAL A 232 4.29 3.86 0.71
CA VAL A 232 3.65 5.00 0.04
C VAL A 232 3.54 4.73 -1.46
N VAL A 233 4.61 4.20 -2.06
CA VAL A 233 4.62 3.83 -3.49
C VAL A 233 3.55 2.79 -3.81
N VAL A 234 3.39 1.76 -2.98
CA VAL A 234 2.36 0.73 -3.18
C VAL A 234 0.96 1.33 -3.12
N SER A 235 0.71 2.27 -2.20
CA SER A 235 -0.55 3.01 -2.11
C SER A 235 -0.78 3.92 -3.32
N MET A 236 0.27 4.59 -3.81
CA MET A 236 0.18 5.43 -5.01
C MET A 236 -0.13 4.58 -6.26
N LEU A 237 0.53 3.43 -6.41
CA LEU A 237 0.28 2.50 -7.51
C LEU A 237 -1.12 1.89 -7.42
N ASN A 238 -1.68 1.71 -6.21
CA ASN A 238 -3.09 1.37 -6.04
C ASN A 238 -3.99 2.44 -6.66
N SER A 239 -3.70 3.72 -6.37
CA SER A 239 -4.44 4.85 -6.97
C SER A 239 -4.37 4.82 -8.50
N TYR A 240 -3.19 4.62 -9.07
CA TYR A 240 -3.02 4.55 -10.53
C TYR A 240 -3.79 3.37 -11.14
N SER A 241 -3.82 2.22 -10.47
CA SER A 241 -4.61 1.07 -10.92
C SER A 241 -6.11 1.39 -10.97
N GLY A 242 -6.63 2.15 -9.99
CA GLY A 242 -8.01 2.65 -10.00
C GLY A 242 -8.29 3.62 -11.14
N TRP A 243 -7.42 4.61 -11.36
CA TRP A 243 -7.57 5.56 -12.47
C TRP A 243 -7.45 4.90 -13.85
N ALA A 244 -6.58 3.90 -14.01
CA ALA A 244 -6.50 3.09 -15.22
C ALA A 244 -7.82 2.33 -15.45
N ALA A 245 -8.38 1.71 -14.42
CA ALA A 245 -9.66 1.03 -14.50
C ALA A 245 -10.81 1.99 -14.89
N ALA A 246 -10.82 3.21 -14.35
CA ALA A 246 -11.80 4.23 -14.71
C ALA A 246 -11.67 4.68 -16.18
N ALA A 247 -10.44 4.92 -16.66
CA ALA A 247 -10.19 5.27 -18.06
C ALA A 247 -10.64 4.17 -19.04
N ILE A 248 -10.40 2.91 -18.68
CA ILE A 248 -10.93 1.76 -19.42
C ILE A 248 -12.45 1.68 -19.33
N GLY A 249 -13.03 2.02 -18.17
CA GLY A 249 -14.47 2.14 -18.00
C GLY A 249 -15.09 3.13 -18.99
N PHE A 250 -14.50 4.32 -19.13
CA PHE A 250 -14.93 5.30 -20.14
C PHE A 250 -14.79 4.76 -21.56
N THR A 251 -13.63 4.17 -21.88
CA THR A 251 -13.37 3.55 -23.19
C THR A 251 -14.45 2.55 -23.58
N LEU A 252 -14.87 1.72 -22.63
CA LEU A 252 -15.86 0.65 -22.83
C LEU A 252 -17.32 1.11 -22.65
N GLY A 253 -17.57 2.33 -22.17
CA GLY A 253 -18.89 2.77 -21.74
C GLY A 253 -19.45 1.94 -20.57
N ASN A 254 -18.58 1.52 -19.64
CA ASN A 254 -18.92 0.66 -18.51
C ASN A 254 -18.92 1.44 -17.19
N ASP A 255 -20.12 1.81 -16.73
CA ASP A 255 -20.32 2.59 -15.50
C ASP A 255 -19.75 1.91 -14.25
N LEU A 256 -19.81 0.58 -14.17
CA LEU A 256 -19.27 -0.15 -13.02
C LEU A 256 -17.76 0.05 -12.90
N LEU A 257 -17.03 -0.04 -14.02
CA LEU A 257 -15.59 0.19 -14.03
C LEU A 257 -15.24 1.64 -13.73
N ILE A 258 -16.03 2.60 -14.23
CA ILE A 258 -15.85 4.03 -13.92
C ILE A 258 -15.99 4.27 -12.42
N VAL A 259 -17.10 3.82 -11.82
CA VAL A 259 -17.38 4.03 -10.39
C VAL A 259 -16.36 3.31 -9.51
N THR A 260 -16.09 2.04 -9.79
CA THR A 260 -15.14 1.25 -8.98
C THR A 260 -13.72 1.78 -9.13
N GLY A 261 -13.31 2.15 -10.35
CA GLY A 261 -12.02 2.73 -10.63
C GLY A 261 -11.80 4.06 -9.92
N ALA A 262 -12.79 4.97 -9.96
CA ALA A 262 -12.72 6.24 -9.25
C ALA A 262 -12.67 6.07 -7.72
N LEU A 263 -13.42 5.10 -7.18
CA LEU A 263 -13.42 4.79 -5.75
C LEU A 263 -12.07 4.25 -5.27
N VAL A 264 -11.46 3.31 -6.01
CA VAL A 264 -10.11 2.79 -5.71
C VAL A 264 -9.05 3.88 -5.92
N GLY A 265 -9.16 4.64 -7.01
CA GLY A 265 -8.24 5.72 -7.37
C GLY A 265 -8.16 6.81 -6.30
N SER A 266 -9.31 7.30 -5.86
CA SER A 266 -9.40 8.31 -4.80
C SER A 266 -8.93 7.78 -3.44
N SER A 267 -9.35 6.57 -3.05
CA SER A 267 -8.92 5.93 -1.80
C SER A 267 -7.40 5.77 -1.72
N GLY A 268 -6.76 5.27 -2.79
CA GLY A 268 -5.31 5.15 -2.85
C GLY A 268 -4.58 6.50 -2.78
N ALA A 269 -5.13 7.55 -3.41
CA ALA A 269 -4.54 8.89 -3.35
C ALA A 269 -4.61 9.48 -1.94
N ILE A 270 -5.77 9.38 -1.28
CA ILE A 270 -5.98 9.85 0.10
C ILE A 270 -5.07 9.11 1.06
N LEU A 271 -4.99 7.78 0.96
CA LEU A 271 -4.12 6.97 1.81
C LEU A 271 -2.65 7.37 1.64
N SER A 272 -2.19 7.54 0.39
CA SER A 272 -0.82 7.98 0.11
C SER A 272 -0.50 9.33 0.76
N TYR A 273 -1.45 10.27 0.71
CA TYR A 273 -1.31 11.57 1.35
C TYR A 273 -1.24 11.46 2.88
N ILE A 274 -2.12 10.68 3.50
CA ILE A 274 -2.13 10.47 4.96
C ILE A 274 -0.82 9.85 5.42
N MET A 275 -0.29 8.86 4.70
CA MET A 275 1.00 8.25 4.99
C MET A 275 2.15 9.26 4.89
N CYS A 276 2.19 10.06 3.82
CA CYS A 276 3.19 11.12 3.67
C CYS A 276 3.14 12.13 4.82
N LYS A 277 1.93 12.56 5.22
CA LYS A 277 1.73 13.46 6.35
C LYS A 277 2.21 12.84 7.66
N ALA A 278 1.91 11.56 7.90
CA ALA A 278 2.38 10.85 9.09
C ALA A 278 3.90 10.66 9.15
N MET A 279 4.59 10.76 8.01
CA MET A 279 6.07 10.77 7.92
C MET A 279 6.67 12.17 7.93
N ASN A 280 5.86 13.23 8.04
CA ASN A 280 6.23 14.62 7.79
C ASN A 280 7.02 14.83 6.49
N ARG A 281 6.63 14.13 5.43
CA ARG A 281 7.25 14.25 4.11
C ARG A 281 6.22 14.71 3.08
N SER A 282 6.63 15.60 2.19
CA SER A 282 5.76 15.99 1.08
C SER A 282 5.60 14.83 0.09
N PHE A 283 4.39 14.63 -0.43
CA PHE A 283 4.11 13.62 -1.45
C PHE A 283 5.05 13.72 -2.67
N ILE A 284 5.34 14.96 -3.09
CA ILE A 284 6.26 15.24 -4.20
C ILE A 284 7.69 14.77 -3.87
N SER A 285 8.18 15.02 -2.65
CA SER A 285 9.53 14.58 -2.24
C SER A 285 9.70 13.07 -2.25
N VAL A 286 8.65 12.32 -1.88
CA VAL A 286 8.66 10.86 -1.90
C VAL A 286 8.70 10.33 -3.33
N ILE A 287 7.88 10.88 -4.23
CA ILE A 287 7.83 10.46 -5.65
C ILE A 287 9.11 10.81 -6.40
N LEU A 288 9.67 11.99 -6.13
CA LEU A 288 10.93 12.43 -6.74
C LEU A 288 12.15 11.87 -6.02
N GLY A 289 12.01 10.92 -5.09
CA GLY A 289 13.16 10.18 -4.54
C GLY A 289 14.22 11.07 -3.86
N GLY A 290 13.80 12.15 -3.22
CA GLY A 290 14.67 13.05 -2.46
C GLY A 290 14.39 12.94 -0.96
N PHE A 291 15.43 12.69 -0.16
CA PHE A 291 15.38 13.04 1.26
C PHE A 291 15.35 14.57 1.33
N GLY A 292 14.42 15.12 2.12
CA GLY A 292 14.42 16.54 2.45
C GLY A 292 15.82 16.91 2.92
N GLY A 293 16.44 17.86 2.23
CA GLY A 293 17.82 18.25 2.48
C GLY A 293 17.99 18.68 3.93
N THR A 294 18.84 17.97 4.67
CA THR A 294 19.31 18.46 5.96
C THR A 294 20.12 19.73 5.71
N SER A 295 19.85 20.78 6.49
CA SER A 295 20.49 22.08 6.34
C SER A 295 21.71 22.28 7.26
N GLY A 296 22.20 21.19 7.87
CA GLY A 296 23.36 21.20 8.74
C GLY A 296 23.71 19.81 9.27
N PRO A 297 24.82 19.69 10.03
CA PRO A 297 25.12 18.47 10.78
C PRO A 297 24.03 18.21 11.82
N ALA A 298 23.67 16.93 12.01
CA ALA A 298 22.77 16.50 13.07
C ALA A 298 23.38 16.81 14.45
N MET A 299 22.53 17.02 15.45
CA MET A 299 22.97 17.28 16.82
C MET A 299 23.78 16.08 17.37
N GLU A 300 24.90 16.35 18.06
CA GLU A 300 25.67 15.30 18.72
C GLU A 300 24.85 14.68 19.85
N ILE A 301 24.91 13.36 19.96
CA ILE A 301 24.23 12.59 21.00
C ILE A 301 25.19 12.42 22.18
N ASP A 302 24.76 12.88 23.35
CA ASP A 302 25.51 12.74 24.61
C ASP A 302 24.91 11.61 25.48
N GLY A 303 25.74 10.99 26.31
CA GLY A 303 25.39 9.90 27.21
C GLY A 303 25.88 8.51 26.78
N GLU A 304 25.57 7.49 27.59
CA GLU A 304 25.92 6.09 27.32
C GLU A 304 24.67 5.22 27.27
N GLN A 305 24.67 4.23 26.37
CA GLN A 305 23.61 3.24 26.30
C GLN A 305 23.71 2.26 27.47
N VAL A 306 22.74 2.29 28.37
CA VAL A 306 22.71 1.39 29.53
C VAL A 306 21.98 0.09 29.18
N ALA A 307 22.69 -1.03 29.17
CA ALA A 307 22.10 -2.35 28.91
C ALA A 307 21.32 -2.89 30.13
N ILE A 308 20.32 -3.73 29.88
CA ILE A 308 19.57 -4.48 30.90
C ILE A 308 19.38 -5.93 30.46
N ASP A 309 19.38 -6.85 31.41
CA ASP A 309 19.13 -8.28 31.21
C ASP A 309 17.63 -8.64 31.34
N ALA A 310 17.29 -9.90 31.09
CA ALA A 310 15.91 -10.36 31.11
C ALA A 310 15.30 -10.28 32.52
N GLU A 311 16.10 -10.58 33.55
CA GLU A 311 15.72 -10.50 34.95
C GLU A 311 15.37 -9.07 35.36
N GLY A 312 16.20 -8.07 34.99
CA GLY A 312 15.93 -6.67 35.26
C GLY A 312 14.69 -6.15 34.54
N VAL A 313 14.46 -6.56 33.29
CA VAL A 313 13.24 -6.23 32.54
C VAL A 313 12.01 -6.84 33.21
N ALA A 314 12.09 -8.11 33.61
CA ALA A 314 10.98 -8.79 34.28
C ALA A 314 10.66 -8.16 35.64
N ALA A 315 11.67 -7.75 36.41
CA ALA A 315 11.48 -7.03 37.66
C ALA A 315 10.72 -5.72 37.45
N ALA A 316 11.13 -4.89 36.48
CA ALA A 316 10.45 -3.65 36.15
C ALA A 316 8.98 -3.88 35.73
N LEU A 317 8.72 -4.92 34.91
CA LEU A 317 7.36 -5.27 34.50
C LEU A 317 6.51 -5.81 35.65
N ASN A 318 7.10 -6.57 36.57
CA ASN A 318 6.42 -7.09 37.76
C ASN A 318 6.08 -6.00 38.78
N GLU A 319 6.86 -4.92 38.86
CA GLU A 319 6.60 -3.76 39.72
C GLU A 319 5.64 -2.73 39.11
N ALA A 320 5.55 -2.66 37.78
CA ALA A 320 4.70 -1.68 37.08
C ALA A 320 3.18 -1.96 37.21
N ASP A 321 2.38 -0.92 37.38
CA ASP A 321 0.91 -1.00 37.32
C ASP A 321 0.39 -0.67 35.92
N SER A 322 1.08 0.21 35.20
CA SER A 322 0.76 0.66 33.84
C SER A 322 1.91 0.38 32.86
N VAL A 323 1.63 -0.41 31.82
CA VAL A 323 2.58 -0.81 30.79
C VAL A 323 2.08 -0.45 29.40
N ILE A 324 2.91 0.24 28.60
CA ILE A 324 2.64 0.48 27.18
C ILE A 324 3.65 -0.29 26.31
N ILE A 325 3.14 -1.04 25.34
CA ILE A 325 3.94 -1.77 24.35
C ILE A 325 3.94 -1.00 23.03
N VAL A 326 5.13 -0.68 22.51
CA VAL A 326 5.30 0.00 21.22
C VAL A 326 5.90 -0.97 20.21
N PRO A 327 5.08 -1.64 19.38
CA PRO A 327 5.56 -2.58 18.38
C PRO A 327 6.15 -1.85 17.16
N GLY A 328 7.28 -2.36 16.66
CA GLY A 328 7.91 -1.90 15.43
C GLY A 328 8.17 -3.03 14.43
N TYR A 329 8.78 -2.70 13.29
CA TYR A 329 9.05 -3.66 12.22
C TYR A 329 9.95 -4.82 12.68
N GLY A 330 10.85 -4.61 13.64
CA GLY A 330 11.68 -5.68 14.20
C GLY A 330 10.87 -6.79 14.89
N MET A 331 9.71 -6.49 15.46
CA MET A 331 8.78 -7.50 15.99
C MET A 331 8.26 -8.41 14.87
N ALA A 332 7.89 -7.82 13.72
CA ALA A 332 7.40 -8.55 12.56
C ALA A 332 8.49 -9.44 11.93
N VAL A 333 9.71 -8.92 11.79
CA VAL A 333 10.85 -9.68 11.26
C VAL A 333 11.18 -10.88 12.13
N ALA A 334 11.13 -10.73 13.46
CA ALA A 334 11.41 -11.81 14.40
C ALA A 334 10.23 -12.77 14.61
N GLN A 335 9.05 -12.48 14.04
CA GLN A 335 7.81 -13.24 14.31
C GLN A 335 7.46 -13.30 15.81
N ALA A 336 7.63 -12.18 16.52
CA ALA A 336 7.48 -12.11 17.97
C ALA A 336 6.04 -11.79 18.44
N GLN A 337 5.09 -11.56 17.54
CA GLN A 337 3.73 -11.13 17.87
C GLN A 337 2.99 -12.09 18.82
N GLN A 338 3.22 -13.40 18.71
CA GLN A 338 2.62 -14.40 19.60
C GLN A 338 3.21 -14.30 21.02
N SER A 339 4.53 -14.17 21.15
CA SER A 339 5.21 -14.01 22.43
C SER A 339 4.78 -12.72 23.13
N VAL A 340 4.61 -11.63 22.38
CA VAL A 340 4.12 -10.34 22.89
C VAL A 340 2.65 -10.44 23.36
N SER A 341 1.80 -11.17 22.63
CA SER A 341 0.42 -11.46 23.05
C SER A 341 0.39 -12.28 24.34
N GLU A 342 1.26 -13.28 24.47
CA GLU A 342 1.36 -14.07 25.69
C GLU A 342 1.84 -13.25 26.89
N LEU A 343 2.86 -12.40 26.71
CA LEU A 343 3.34 -11.47 27.71
C LEU A 343 2.21 -10.53 28.18
N THR A 344 1.47 -9.95 27.22
CA THR A 344 0.31 -9.08 27.49
C THR A 344 -0.73 -9.80 28.33
N ARG A 345 -1.05 -11.05 27.98
CA ARG A 345 -2.04 -11.86 28.71
C ARG A 345 -1.59 -12.12 30.15
N LYS A 346 -0.32 -12.44 30.39
CA LYS A 346 0.22 -12.65 31.74
C LYS A 346 0.13 -11.39 32.59
N LEU A 347 0.64 -10.27 32.08
CA LEU A 347 0.59 -8.99 32.78
C LEU A 347 -0.85 -8.55 33.11
N ARG A 348 -1.79 -8.72 32.17
CA ARG A 348 -3.21 -8.44 32.44
C ARG A 348 -3.83 -9.40 33.44
N ALA A 349 -3.45 -10.67 33.46
CA ALA A 349 -3.91 -11.65 34.45
C ALA A 349 -3.42 -11.29 35.86
N ALA A 350 -2.27 -10.64 35.98
CA ALA A 350 -1.75 -10.06 37.22
C ALA A 350 -2.42 -8.72 37.61
N GLY A 351 -3.44 -8.27 36.87
CA GLY A 351 -4.19 -7.05 37.18
C GLY A 351 -3.57 -5.75 36.65
N LYS A 352 -2.52 -5.82 35.83
CA LYS A 352 -1.84 -4.66 35.27
C LYS A 352 -2.59 -4.07 34.07
N THR A 353 -2.48 -2.76 33.90
CA THR A 353 -3.02 -2.06 32.72
C THR A 353 -2.02 -2.14 31.58
N VAL A 354 -2.32 -2.95 30.55
CA VAL A 354 -1.44 -3.12 29.38
C VAL A 354 -2.11 -2.61 28.12
N ARG A 355 -1.45 -1.69 27.43
CA ARG A 355 -1.94 -1.07 26.19
C ARG A 355 -0.87 -1.09 25.11
N PHE A 356 -1.28 -1.04 23.86
CA PHE A 356 -0.41 -0.94 22.70
C PHE A 356 -0.52 0.45 22.08
N ALA A 357 0.63 1.05 21.79
CA ALA A 357 0.73 2.32 21.09
C ALA A 357 1.19 2.07 19.65
N ILE A 358 0.29 2.31 18.68
CA ILE A 358 0.57 2.08 17.26
C ILE A 358 0.88 3.41 16.58
N HIS A 359 2.08 3.48 16.00
CA HIS A 359 2.42 4.58 15.11
C HIS A 359 1.85 4.33 13.70
N PRO A 360 1.26 5.33 13.02
CA PRO A 360 0.60 5.12 11.71
C PRO A 360 1.48 4.51 10.61
N VAL A 361 2.80 4.73 10.70
CA VAL A 361 3.79 4.18 9.75
C VAL A 361 4.68 3.09 10.33
N ALA A 362 4.28 2.46 11.45
CA ALA A 362 4.98 1.30 11.98
C ALA A 362 4.89 0.12 11.00
N GLY A 363 6.04 -0.36 10.52
CA GLY A 363 6.14 -1.54 9.66
C GLY A 363 6.49 -1.22 8.21
N ARG A 364 5.77 -1.86 7.28
CA ARG A 364 6.03 -1.81 5.81
C ARG A 364 4.75 -1.66 4.98
N LEU A 365 3.61 -1.42 5.63
CA LEU A 365 2.30 -1.21 5.00
C LEU A 365 1.41 -0.52 6.06
N PRO A 366 0.47 0.36 5.69
CA PRO A 366 -0.46 0.95 6.65
C PRO A 366 -1.21 -0.11 7.47
N GLY A 367 -1.21 0.05 8.79
CA GLY A 367 -1.86 -0.91 9.69
C GLY A 367 -1.16 -2.27 9.81
N HIS A 368 0.11 -2.39 9.36
CA HIS A 368 0.85 -3.66 9.43
C HIS A 368 0.91 -4.20 10.87
N MET A 369 1.13 -3.34 11.88
CA MET A 369 1.15 -3.79 13.28
C MET A 369 -0.24 -4.24 13.76
N ASN A 370 -1.30 -3.51 13.44
CA ASN A 370 -2.67 -3.87 13.83
C ASN A 370 -3.04 -5.26 13.31
N VAL A 371 -2.66 -5.59 12.07
CA VAL A 371 -2.91 -6.90 11.46
C VAL A 371 -2.14 -8.03 12.16
N LEU A 372 -0.86 -7.83 12.51
CA LEU A 372 -0.07 -8.84 13.23
C LEU A 372 -0.56 -9.06 14.66
N LEU A 373 -0.97 -7.99 15.34
CA LEU A 373 -1.55 -8.09 16.68
C LEU A 373 -2.91 -8.79 16.65
N ALA A 374 -3.73 -8.52 15.63
CA ALA A 374 -4.97 -9.24 15.38
C ALA A 374 -4.74 -10.73 15.13
N GLU A 375 -3.73 -11.10 14.34
CA GLU A 375 -3.30 -12.49 14.13
C GLU A 375 -2.89 -13.16 15.45
N ALA A 376 -2.20 -12.42 16.32
CA ALA A 376 -1.83 -12.85 17.66
C ALA A 376 -2.99 -12.78 18.68
N LYS A 377 -4.21 -12.44 18.22
CA LYS A 377 -5.44 -12.36 19.02
C LYS A 377 -5.34 -11.36 20.18
N VAL A 378 -4.57 -10.28 20.00
CA VAL A 378 -4.57 -9.17 20.93
C VAL A 378 -5.93 -8.46 20.85
N PRO A 379 -6.62 -8.24 21.99
CA PRO A 379 -7.88 -7.52 22.01
C PRO A 379 -7.72 -6.09 21.48
N TYR A 380 -8.65 -5.63 20.63
CA TYR A 380 -8.53 -4.32 19.97
C TYR A 380 -8.76 -3.13 20.91
N ASP A 381 -9.49 -3.33 22.01
CA ASP A 381 -9.76 -2.31 23.05
C ASP A 381 -8.48 -1.80 23.73
N ILE A 382 -7.41 -2.57 23.66
CA ILE A 382 -6.11 -2.19 24.20
C ILE A 382 -5.10 -1.78 23.13
N VAL A 383 -5.51 -1.64 21.87
CA VAL A 383 -4.67 -1.20 20.75
C VAL A 383 -5.10 0.20 20.35
N LEU A 384 -4.27 1.18 20.71
CA LEU A 384 -4.56 2.60 20.54
C LEU A 384 -3.64 3.21 19.47
N GLU A 385 -4.20 4.14 18.70
CA GLU A 385 -3.44 4.93 17.75
C GLU A 385 -2.62 6.02 18.48
N MET A 386 -1.56 6.51 17.85
CA MET A 386 -0.63 7.48 18.44
C MET A 386 -1.32 8.72 19.04
N ASP A 387 -2.31 9.27 18.34
CA ASP A 387 -3.04 10.47 18.78
C ASP A 387 -3.92 10.21 20.01
N GLU A 388 -4.27 8.94 20.27
CA GLU A 388 -5.12 8.54 21.39
C GLU A 388 -4.33 8.24 22.67
N ILE A 389 -3.04 7.91 22.55
CA ILE A 389 -2.21 7.40 23.66
C ILE A 389 -1.04 8.29 24.05
N ASN A 390 -0.67 9.29 23.23
CA ASN A 390 0.52 10.11 23.49
C ASN A 390 0.43 10.89 24.81
N ASP A 391 -0.76 11.34 25.20
CA ASP A 391 -1.00 12.08 26.45
C ASP A 391 -0.88 11.19 27.70
N ASP A 392 -0.88 9.86 27.54
CA ASP A 392 -0.82 8.90 28.65
C ASP A 392 0.61 8.48 29.02
N PHE A 393 1.61 8.82 28.20
CA PHE A 393 3.01 8.45 28.47
C PHE A 393 3.54 8.98 29.81
N PRO A 394 3.28 10.24 30.23
CA PRO A 394 3.73 10.75 31.53
C PRO A 394 3.26 9.93 32.74
N ASP A 395 2.07 9.33 32.65
CA ASP A 395 1.45 8.54 33.72
C ASP A 395 1.74 7.04 33.59
N THR A 396 2.62 6.64 32.67
CA THR A 396 2.98 5.24 32.42
C THR A 396 4.26 4.84 33.13
N ASP A 397 4.24 3.70 33.83
CA ASP A 397 5.39 3.21 34.59
C ASP A 397 6.49 2.64 33.68
N VAL A 398 6.10 1.74 32.77
CA VAL A 398 7.05 1.07 31.88
C VAL A 398 6.55 1.11 30.45
N VAL A 399 7.40 1.60 29.54
CA VAL A 399 7.20 1.46 28.09
C VAL A 399 8.18 0.43 27.55
N ILE A 400 7.70 -0.57 26.82
CA ILE A 400 8.55 -1.52 26.10
C ILE A 400 8.46 -1.29 24.60
N VAL A 401 9.54 -0.81 24.01
CA VAL A 401 9.68 -0.58 22.57
C VAL A 401 10.27 -1.84 21.92
N ILE A 402 9.52 -2.49 21.03
CA ILE A 402 9.91 -3.79 20.46
C ILE A 402 10.25 -3.62 18.98
N GLY A 403 11.55 -3.58 18.67
CA GLY A 403 12.01 -3.56 17.28
C GLY A 403 11.63 -2.29 16.52
N SER A 404 11.57 -1.16 17.23
CA SER A 404 11.33 0.16 16.65
C SER A 404 12.51 1.11 16.85
N ASN A 405 12.62 2.11 15.99
CA ASN A 405 13.65 3.15 16.09
C ASN A 405 13.09 4.53 15.76
N ASP A 406 12.77 4.79 14.50
CA ASP A 406 12.45 6.16 14.03
C ASP A 406 11.15 6.72 14.65
N ILE A 407 10.13 5.88 14.84
CA ILE A 407 8.81 6.31 15.35
C ILE A 407 8.82 6.69 16.85
N VAL A 408 9.93 6.44 17.54
CA VAL A 408 10.14 6.78 18.95
C VAL A 408 11.34 7.72 19.13
N ASN A 409 11.82 8.34 18.04
CA ASN A 409 13.05 9.11 18.05
C ASN A 409 12.79 10.59 18.43
N PRO A 410 13.30 11.08 19.58
CA PRO A 410 13.11 12.46 20.03
C PRO A 410 13.72 13.50 19.09
N ALA A 411 14.69 13.11 18.25
CA ALA A 411 15.30 14.01 17.27
C ALA A 411 14.29 14.54 16.24
N ALA A 412 13.11 13.93 16.12
CA ALA A 412 12.02 14.48 15.33
C ALA A 412 11.47 15.79 15.91
N GLU A 413 11.52 16.00 17.22
CA GLU A 413 11.07 17.22 17.90
C GLU A 413 12.24 18.13 18.29
N ASP A 414 13.33 17.54 18.78
CA ASP A 414 14.43 18.26 19.42
C ASP A 414 15.50 18.78 18.44
N ASP A 415 15.67 18.15 17.26
CA ASP A 415 16.71 18.49 16.28
C ASP A 415 16.11 18.94 14.94
N PRO A 416 16.09 20.26 14.65
CA PRO A 416 15.63 20.79 13.37
C PRO A 416 16.44 20.33 12.15
N ASN A 417 17.68 19.86 12.35
CA ASN A 417 18.55 19.37 11.28
C ASN A 417 18.39 17.85 11.04
N SER A 418 17.61 17.17 11.86
CA SER A 418 17.34 15.75 11.71
C SER A 418 16.59 15.45 10.39
N PRO A 419 16.94 14.37 9.66
CA PRO A 419 16.17 13.92 8.49
C PRO A 419 14.70 13.62 8.75
N ILE A 420 14.33 13.44 10.03
CA ILE A 420 12.97 13.18 10.49
C ILE A 420 12.37 14.35 11.29
N ALA A 421 12.99 15.54 11.23
CA ALA A 421 12.49 16.73 11.93
C ALA A 421 11.02 17.01 11.57
N GLY A 422 10.19 17.25 12.60
CA GLY A 422 8.76 17.47 12.51
C GLY A 422 7.90 16.22 12.28
N MET A 423 8.49 15.02 12.19
CA MET A 423 7.73 13.78 12.16
C MET A 423 7.00 13.58 13.50
N PRO A 424 5.67 13.39 13.51
CA PRO A 424 4.99 12.95 14.72
C PRO A 424 5.61 11.65 15.21
N VAL A 425 5.84 11.53 16.51
CA VAL A 425 6.45 10.34 17.11
C VAL A 425 5.70 9.97 18.39
N LEU A 426 5.86 8.72 18.81
CA LEU A 426 5.42 8.28 20.13
C LEU A 426 6.40 8.81 21.17
N GLN A 427 5.90 9.67 22.07
CA GLN A 427 6.70 10.40 23.06
C GLN A 427 7.07 9.51 24.27
N VAL A 428 7.60 8.33 23.98
CA VAL A 428 7.89 7.27 24.98
C VAL A 428 8.84 7.72 26.07
N TRP A 429 9.71 8.70 25.79
CA TRP A 429 10.66 9.26 26.74
C TRP A 429 10.00 9.98 27.92
N LYS A 430 8.71 10.30 27.83
CA LYS A 430 7.94 10.90 28.93
C LYS A 430 7.54 9.90 30.01
N ALA A 431 7.64 8.59 29.75
CA ALA A 431 7.34 7.55 30.73
C ALA A 431 8.41 7.44 31.83
N LYS A 432 8.06 6.82 32.96
CA LYS A 432 8.99 6.66 34.09
C LYS A 432 10.20 5.81 33.71
N GLN A 433 9.99 4.71 32.99
CA GLN A 433 11.05 3.85 32.47
C GLN A 433 10.76 3.37 31.05
N VAL A 434 11.76 3.39 30.19
CA VAL A 434 11.69 2.91 28.80
C VAL A 434 12.64 1.73 28.61
N ILE A 435 12.15 0.65 28.01
CA ILE A 435 12.92 -0.54 27.69
C ILE A 435 12.90 -0.72 26.17
N VAL A 436 14.07 -0.66 25.54
CA VAL A 436 14.19 -0.80 24.08
C VAL A 436 14.74 -2.18 23.74
N SER A 437 13.91 -3.02 23.12
CA SER A 437 14.29 -4.34 22.61
C SER A 437 14.75 -4.27 21.15
N LYS A 438 16.05 -4.52 20.92
CA LYS A 438 16.66 -4.55 19.58
C LYS A 438 17.88 -5.48 19.52
N ARG A 439 18.28 -5.90 18.32
CA ARG A 439 19.39 -6.86 18.12
C ARG A 439 20.79 -6.30 18.44
N GLY A 440 20.97 -4.99 18.36
CA GLY A 440 22.28 -4.34 18.52
C GLY A 440 22.19 -2.84 18.26
N GLN A 441 23.30 -2.17 17.95
CA GLN A 441 23.37 -0.71 17.81
C GLN A 441 22.97 -0.17 16.42
N GLY A 442 22.52 -1.03 15.50
CA GLY A 442 22.12 -0.61 14.15
C GLY A 442 21.07 0.51 14.14
N THR A 443 21.14 1.34 13.10
CA THR A 443 20.24 2.47 12.84
C THR A 443 18.87 2.02 12.31
N GLY A 444 17.93 2.95 12.33
CA GLY A 444 16.57 2.76 11.80
C GLY A 444 16.54 2.88 10.28
N TYR A 445 15.35 3.13 9.74
CA TYR A 445 15.20 3.41 8.32
C TYR A 445 15.86 4.75 7.93
N SER A 446 15.69 5.77 8.78
CA SER A 446 16.25 7.10 8.62
C SER A 446 17.78 7.14 8.53
N GLY A 447 18.47 6.07 8.94
CA GLY A 447 19.93 6.00 8.97
C GLY A 447 20.57 6.83 10.08
N ILE A 448 19.78 7.42 10.98
CA ILE A 448 20.29 8.19 12.13
C ILE A 448 20.29 7.37 13.41
N GLU A 449 21.17 7.77 14.32
CA GLU A 449 21.12 7.34 15.71
C GLU A 449 19.92 7.98 16.43
N ASN A 450 19.53 7.37 17.55
CA ASN A 450 18.33 7.78 18.28
C ASN A 450 18.73 8.21 19.70
N PRO A 451 18.59 9.51 20.03
CA PRO A 451 18.89 10.04 21.35
C PRO A 451 18.13 9.36 22.48
N LEU A 452 16.96 8.75 22.22
CA LEU A 452 16.21 7.97 23.22
C LEU A 452 17.10 6.94 23.91
N PHE A 453 17.96 6.25 23.15
CA PHE A 453 18.77 5.14 23.66
C PHE A 453 19.80 5.55 24.72
N TYR A 454 20.03 6.86 24.87
CA TYR A 454 21.02 7.46 25.75
C TYR A 454 20.38 8.23 26.91
N LYS A 455 19.04 8.32 26.96
CA LYS A 455 18.33 8.99 28.06
C LYS A 455 18.42 8.17 29.35
N GLU A 456 18.50 8.86 30.49
CA GLU A 456 18.68 8.25 31.81
C GLU A 456 17.59 7.25 32.20
N ASN A 457 16.35 7.46 31.76
CA ASN A 457 15.22 6.56 32.01
C ASN A 457 15.13 5.39 31.01
N THR A 458 16.06 5.28 30.07
CA THR A 458 16.04 4.26 29.02
C THR A 458 17.03 3.13 29.30
N ARG A 459 16.62 1.90 29.04
CA ARG A 459 17.44 0.68 29.16
C ARG A 459 17.38 -0.13 27.88
N MET A 460 18.51 -0.66 27.45
CA MET A 460 18.68 -1.41 26.21
C MET A 460 18.63 -2.91 26.46
N PHE A 461 17.58 -3.57 25.98
CA PHE A 461 17.41 -5.02 26.09
C PHE A 461 17.81 -5.70 24.77
N TYR A 462 19.06 -6.16 24.71
CA TYR A 462 19.63 -6.67 23.47
C TYR A 462 19.20 -8.11 23.16
N GLY A 463 18.88 -8.37 21.89
CA GLY A 463 18.60 -9.70 21.38
C GLY A 463 17.66 -9.72 20.18
N ASP A 464 17.44 -10.92 19.65
CA ASP A 464 16.33 -11.15 18.73
C ASP A 464 15.00 -10.95 19.46
N ALA A 465 14.08 -10.16 18.91
CA ALA A 465 12.89 -9.74 19.63
C ALA A 465 12.05 -10.93 20.13
N LYS A 466 11.95 -12.01 19.35
CA LYS A 466 11.19 -13.19 19.79
C LYS A 466 11.90 -13.88 20.97
N LYS A 467 13.20 -14.16 20.83
CA LYS A 467 13.98 -14.81 21.91
C LYS A 467 13.99 -13.97 23.19
N SER A 468 14.15 -12.66 23.05
CA SER A 468 14.13 -11.70 24.16
C SER A 468 12.80 -11.75 24.90
N ILE A 469 11.67 -11.64 24.19
CA ILE A 469 10.35 -11.70 24.84
C ILE A 469 10.07 -13.10 25.41
N ASP A 470 10.43 -14.19 24.71
CA ASP A 470 10.29 -15.56 25.20
C ASP A 470 11.04 -15.78 26.53
N SER A 471 12.20 -15.14 26.70
CA SER A 471 12.97 -15.20 27.95
C SER A 471 12.32 -14.46 29.13
N LEU A 472 11.45 -13.48 28.86
CA LEU A 472 10.70 -12.76 29.89
C LEU A 472 9.48 -13.56 30.37
N LEU A 473 8.86 -14.35 29.49
CA LEU A 473 7.64 -15.08 29.79
C LEU A 473 7.72 -15.91 31.09
N PRO A 474 8.78 -16.67 31.42
CA PRO A 474 8.84 -17.42 32.68
C PRO A 474 9.11 -16.57 33.92
N LEU A 475 9.57 -15.32 33.75
CA LEU A 475 10.00 -14.43 34.84
C LEU A 475 8.92 -13.42 35.25
N VAL A 476 7.93 -13.21 34.38
CA VAL A 476 6.79 -12.32 34.64
C VAL A 476 5.66 -13.13 35.30
N ASN A 477 5.21 -12.63 36.45
CA ASN A 477 4.21 -13.28 37.30
C ASN A 477 2.78 -12.97 36.87
#